data_AF-A0AA35X744-F1
#
_entry.id   AF-A0AA35X744-F1
#
_cell.length_a   1.000
_cell.length_b   1.000
_cell.length_c   1.000
_cell.angle_alpha   90.00
_cell.angle_beta   90.00
_cell.angle_gamma   90.00
#
_symmetry.space_group_name_H-M   'P 1'
#
loop_
_entity.id
_entity.type
_entity.pdbx_description
1 polymer ?
#
loop_
_entity_poly.entity_id
_entity_poly.type
_entity_poly.pdbx_seq_one_letter_code
_entity_poly.pdbx_strand_id
1 'polypeptide(L)'
;MDHHCPWINHCVGHSNHAAFLKFLFFVPFGCLHGVILNVNFLYRFINYEFLYTRPYLKINTFWLIYVVGTVGLAIGTIIGVFILFLVQLKSILHNQTQIEDWIVDKAHRRRGKYDEPFVFPYDIGTRKNFAQVVNWSGRPKGDGIEWPVKEGSNKYSFTLEQLEQKMIKKSAAITCSMKHSYSGYSCPLSFGLMTSLCSPRCGEGFVSVKKGDKVTITRWQTYWVYGEKVFEKGEGKQVKGWFPKSLCTATTQRGQRQG
;
A
#
# COMPACT_ATOMS: atom_id res chain seq x y z
N MET A 1 8.06 -4.66 8.34
CA MET A 1 8.07 -4.67 6.86
C MET A 1 7.41 -3.39 6.40
N ASP A 2 7.96 -2.71 5.40
CA ASP A 2 7.36 -1.48 4.86
C ASP A 2 6.34 -1.83 3.78
N HIS A 3 6.79 -2.40 2.65
CA HIS A 3 5.93 -2.84 1.56
C HIS A 3 6.60 -3.93 0.72
N HIS A 4 5.83 -4.60 -0.13
CA HIS A 4 6.38 -5.40 -1.23
C HIS A 4 6.55 -4.50 -2.45
N CYS A 5 7.76 -4.42 -2.99
CA CYS A 5 8.07 -3.57 -4.14
C CYS A 5 8.23 -4.43 -5.39
N PRO A 6 7.27 -4.40 -6.35
CA PRO A 6 7.36 -5.19 -7.57
C PRO A 6 8.58 -4.84 -8.43
N TRP A 7 9.03 -3.58 -8.37
CA TRP A 7 10.13 -3.05 -9.20
C TRP A 7 11.50 -3.66 -8.87
N ILE A 8 11.68 -4.13 -7.64
CA ILE A 8 12.91 -4.81 -7.19
C ILE A 8 12.66 -6.29 -6.91
N ASN A 9 11.44 -6.78 -7.20
CA ASN A 9 10.98 -8.15 -6.90
C ASN A 9 11.33 -8.61 -5.47
N HIS A 10 11.22 -7.70 -4.49
CA HIS A 10 11.61 -7.97 -3.11
C HIS A 10 10.80 -7.10 -2.14
N CYS A 11 10.65 -7.57 -0.91
CA CYS A 11 10.08 -6.78 0.18
C CYS A 11 11.08 -5.72 0.66
N VAL A 12 10.59 -4.53 0.96
CA VAL A 12 11.34 -3.46 1.63
C VAL A 12 11.01 -3.51 3.12
N GLY A 13 12.03 -3.44 3.96
CA GLY A 13 11.90 -3.45 5.42
C GLY A 13 13.23 -3.23 6.11
N HIS A 14 13.32 -3.61 7.39
CA HIS A 14 14.46 -3.36 8.28
C HIS A 14 15.83 -3.52 7.59
N SER A 15 16.10 -4.70 7.05
CA SER A 15 17.42 -5.07 6.53
C SER A 15 17.85 -4.36 5.24
N ASN A 16 16.92 -3.77 4.47
CA ASN A 16 17.21 -3.19 3.16
C ASN A 16 16.63 -1.78 2.92
N HIS A 17 15.97 -1.17 3.90
CA HIS A 17 15.34 0.15 3.75
C HIS A 17 16.36 1.24 3.36
N ALA A 18 17.55 1.21 3.97
CA ALA A 18 18.62 2.15 3.65
C ALA A 18 19.15 1.99 2.21
N ALA A 19 19.24 0.74 1.72
CA ALA A 19 19.64 0.46 0.34
C ALA A 19 18.55 0.92 -0.65
N PHE A 20 17.29 0.71 -0.31
CA PHE A 20 16.15 1.19 -1.10
C PHE A 20 16.12 2.72 -1.16
N LEU A 21 16.36 3.42 -0.05
CA LEU A 21 16.45 4.88 -0.02
C LEU A 21 17.59 5.41 -0.91
N LYS A 22 18.76 4.75 -0.88
CA LYS A 22 19.89 5.10 -1.77
C LYS A 22 19.52 4.89 -3.24
N PHE A 23 18.86 3.79 -3.58
CA PHE A 23 18.36 3.54 -4.93
C PHE A 23 17.43 4.68 -5.40
N LEU A 24 16.44 5.05 -4.59
CA LEU A 24 15.52 6.15 -4.91
C LEU A 24 16.21 7.51 -5.01
N PHE A 25 17.31 7.72 -4.28
CA PHE A 25 18.11 8.94 -4.37
C PHE A 25 18.94 9.00 -5.66
N PHE A 26 19.70 7.95 -5.99
CA PHE A 26 20.65 7.97 -7.09
C PHE A 26 20.03 7.81 -8.49
N VAL A 27 18.89 7.11 -8.62
CA VAL A 27 18.22 6.92 -9.91
C VAL A 27 17.86 8.25 -10.59
N PRO A 28 17.19 9.21 -9.91
CA PRO A 28 16.93 10.54 -10.48
C PRO A 28 18.19 11.25 -10.97
N PHE A 29 19.32 11.18 -10.24
CA PHE A 29 20.57 11.81 -10.69
C PHE A 29 21.16 11.11 -11.93
N GLY A 30 21.10 9.78 -11.99
CA GLY A 30 21.51 9.03 -13.19
C GLY A 30 20.66 9.41 -14.41
N CYS A 31 19.35 9.50 -14.24
CA CYS A 31 18.44 9.95 -15.28
C CYS A 31 18.70 11.41 -15.69
N LEU A 32 18.96 12.31 -14.72
CA LEU A 32 19.27 13.71 -14.98
C LEU A 32 20.56 13.85 -15.80
N HIS A 33 21.60 13.09 -15.46
CA HIS A 33 22.83 13.05 -16.25
C HIS A 33 22.55 12.61 -17.70
N GLY A 34 21.75 11.55 -17.88
CA GLY A 34 21.32 11.11 -19.21
C GLY A 34 20.55 12.18 -19.98
N VAL A 35 19.64 12.92 -19.32
CA VAL A 35 18.91 14.04 -19.95
C VAL A 35 19.86 15.13 -20.41
N ILE A 36 20.84 15.53 -19.58
CA ILE A 36 21.83 16.55 -19.93
C ILE A 36 22.61 16.15 -21.20
N LEU A 37 23.07 14.91 -21.27
CA LEU A 37 23.79 14.39 -22.44
C LEU A 37 22.92 14.40 -23.70
N ASN A 38 21.67 13.93 -23.59
CA ASN A 38 20.74 13.87 -24.73
C ASN A 38 20.32 15.28 -25.20
N VAL A 39 20.08 16.21 -24.28
CA VAL A 39 19.76 17.61 -24.61
C VAL A 39 20.94 18.29 -25.28
N ASN A 40 22.17 18.07 -24.79
CA ASN A 40 23.37 18.60 -25.45
C ASN A 40 23.52 18.04 -26.87
N PHE A 41 23.32 16.73 -27.05
CA PHE A 41 23.31 16.10 -28.36
C PHE A 41 22.26 16.72 -29.30
N LEU A 42 21.00 16.87 -28.84
CA LEU A 42 19.92 17.48 -29.63
C LEU A 42 20.24 18.94 -30.00
N TYR A 43 20.76 19.71 -29.05
CA TYR A 43 21.13 21.10 -29.29
C TYR A 43 22.18 21.21 -30.40
N ARG A 44 23.26 20.43 -30.31
CA ARG A 44 24.34 20.44 -31.33
C ARG A 44 23.89 19.89 -32.68
N PHE A 45 22.93 18.97 -32.68
CA PHE A 45 22.31 18.44 -33.90
C PHE A 45 21.47 19.50 -34.61
N ILE A 46 20.60 20.21 -33.88
CA ILE A 46 19.74 21.28 -34.43
C ILE A 46 20.57 22.47 -34.93
N ASN A 47 21.66 22.81 -34.25
CA ASN A 47 22.54 23.91 -34.64
C ASN A 47 23.53 23.56 -35.76
N TYR A 48 23.35 22.44 -36.46
CA TYR A 48 24.19 21.97 -37.57
C TYR A 48 25.68 21.79 -37.21
N GLU A 49 26.06 21.88 -35.93
CA GLU A 49 27.45 21.78 -35.47
C GLU A 49 28.03 20.39 -35.78
N PHE A 50 27.20 19.34 -35.67
CA PHE A 50 27.58 17.98 -36.06
C PHE A 50 27.77 17.80 -37.56
N LEU A 51 27.07 18.56 -38.40
CA LEU A 51 27.21 18.48 -39.85
C LEU A 51 28.55 19.08 -40.32
N TYR A 52 29.09 20.07 -39.59
CA TYR A 52 30.42 20.63 -39.82
C TYR A 52 31.55 19.78 -39.22
N THR A 53 31.37 19.24 -38.01
CA THR A 53 32.45 18.57 -37.27
C THR A 53 32.50 17.05 -37.45
N ARG A 54 31.39 16.41 -37.86
CA ARG A 54 31.25 14.94 -37.96
C ARG A 54 30.42 14.53 -39.20
N PRO A 55 30.91 14.76 -40.43
CA PRO A 55 30.15 14.58 -41.67
C PRO A 55 29.69 13.13 -41.97
N TYR A 56 30.25 12.14 -41.27
CA TYR A 56 29.88 10.73 -41.41
C TYR A 56 28.71 10.30 -40.51
N LEU A 57 28.23 11.16 -39.61
CA LEU A 57 27.16 10.82 -38.68
C LEU A 57 25.77 11.03 -39.35
N LYS A 58 25.21 9.98 -39.94
CA LYS A 58 23.86 10.01 -40.53
C LYS A 58 22.80 9.69 -39.47
N ILE A 59 22.21 10.73 -38.88
CA ILE A 59 21.08 10.58 -37.95
C ILE A 59 19.78 10.54 -38.77
N ASN A 60 19.07 9.41 -38.72
CA ASN A 60 17.73 9.27 -39.28
C ASN A 60 16.65 9.69 -38.26
N THR A 61 15.46 10.02 -38.75
CA THR A 61 14.27 10.38 -37.96
C THR A 61 13.97 9.39 -36.83
N PHE A 62 14.20 8.09 -37.03
CA PHE A 62 14.03 7.08 -35.99
C PHE A 62 14.89 7.35 -34.75
N TRP A 63 16.17 7.69 -34.94
CA TRP A 63 17.08 7.99 -33.84
C TRP A 63 16.69 9.28 -33.11
N LEU A 64 16.18 10.27 -33.85
CA LEU A 64 15.67 11.50 -33.26
C LEU A 64 14.44 11.23 -32.37
N ILE A 65 13.48 10.43 -32.86
CA ILE A 65 12.31 10.00 -32.07
C ILE A 65 12.76 9.23 -30.83
N TYR A 66 13.73 8.34 -30.97
CA TYR A 66 14.28 7.58 -29.85
C TYR A 66 14.89 8.50 -28.78
N VAL A 67 15.76 9.45 -29.17
CA VAL A 67 16.36 10.42 -28.24
C VAL A 67 15.29 11.23 -27.52
N VAL A 68 14.34 11.81 -28.26
CA VAL A 68 13.24 12.60 -27.67
C VAL A 68 12.39 11.74 -26.72
N GLY A 69 12.09 10.50 -27.11
CA GLY A 69 11.34 9.55 -26.28
C GLY A 69 12.08 9.19 -24.99
N THR A 70 13.40 8.94 -25.06
CA THR A 70 14.22 8.65 -23.87
C THR A 70 14.31 9.83 -22.92
N VAL A 71 14.40 11.07 -23.43
CA VAL A 71 14.34 12.29 -22.61
C VAL A 71 13.00 12.38 -21.88
N GLY A 72 11.89 12.16 -22.60
CA GLY A 72 10.54 12.17 -21.99
C GLY A 72 10.38 11.14 -20.88
N LEU A 73 10.79 9.88 -21.13
CA LEU A 73 10.75 8.81 -20.13
C LEU A 73 11.69 9.08 -18.94
N ALA A 74 12.87 9.65 -19.19
CA ALA A 74 13.80 10.02 -18.13
C ALA A 74 13.23 11.12 -17.23
N ILE A 75 12.60 12.16 -17.79
CA ILE A 75 11.92 13.21 -17.01
C ILE A 75 10.81 12.61 -16.15
N GLY A 76 9.97 11.74 -16.73
CA GLY A 76 8.92 11.05 -15.98
C GLY A 76 9.48 10.20 -14.83
N THR A 77 10.59 9.51 -15.07
CA THR A 77 11.29 8.71 -14.05
C THR A 77 11.88 9.59 -12.95
N ILE A 78 12.53 10.71 -13.30
CA ILE A 78 13.08 11.67 -12.33
C ILE A 78 11.97 12.15 -11.40
N ILE A 79 10.85 12.63 -11.94
CA ILE A 79 9.74 13.15 -11.12
C ILE A 79 9.13 12.04 -10.27
N GLY A 80 8.76 10.91 -10.88
CA GLY A 80 8.08 9.82 -10.18
C GLY A 80 8.93 9.20 -9.07
N VAL A 81 10.18 8.86 -9.36
CA VAL A 81 11.10 8.24 -8.39
C VAL A 81 11.51 9.24 -7.32
N PHE A 82 11.68 10.52 -7.64
CA PHE A 82 12.00 11.54 -6.65
C PHE A 82 10.83 11.79 -5.68
N ILE A 83 9.58 11.78 -6.16
CA ILE A 83 8.41 11.83 -5.26
C ILE A 83 8.43 10.62 -4.30
N LEU A 84 8.72 9.41 -4.81
CA LEU A 84 8.85 8.22 -3.96
C LEU A 84 9.99 8.36 -2.94
N PHE A 85 11.12 8.95 -3.33
CA PHE A 85 12.21 9.27 -2.42
C PHE A 85 11.74 10.18 -1.28
N LEU A 86 11.00 11.26 -1.58
CA LEU A 86 10.48 12.18 -0.55
C LEU A 86 9.50 11.50 0.40
N VAL A 87 8.61 10.64 -0.13
CA VAL A 87 7.67 9.86 0.69
C VAL A 87 8.42 8.92 1.64
N GLN A 88 9.42 8.19 1.12
CA GLN A 88 10.22 7.26 1.92
C GLN A 88 11.11 8.00 2.93
N LEU A 89 11.65 9.16 2.57
CA LEU A 89 12.40 10.01 3.49
C LEU A 89 11.51 10.51 4.63
N LYS A 90 10.30 10.98 4.33
CA LYS A 90 9.33 11.40 5.35
C LYS A 90 9.00 10.26 6.32
N SER A 91 8.77 9.05 5.79
CA SER A 91 8.52 7.83 6.57
C SER A 91 9.67 7.53 7.54
N ILE A 92 10.92 7.60 7.06
CA ILE A 92 12.11 7.39 7.90
C ILE A 92 12.24 8.50 8.96
N LEU A 93 11.95 9.76 8.61
CA LEU A 93 12.04 10.88 9.57
C LEU A 93 11.03 10.77 10.71
N HIS A 94 9.86 10.19 10.48
CA HIS A 94 8.83 9.93 11.51
C HIS A 94 8.92 8.53 12.13
N ASN A 95 9.90 7.72 11.71
CA ASN A 95 10.05 6.31 12.07
C ASN A 95 8.78 5.46 11.89
N GLN A 96 8.06 5.71 10.80
CA GLN A 96 6.77 5.08 10.50
C GLN A 96 6.83 4.39 9.15
N THR A 97 6.57 3.09 9.10
CA THR A 97 6.35 2.37 7.84
C THR A 97 5.03 2.79 7.19
N GLN A 98 4.86 2.51 5.90
CA GLN A 98 3.61 2.79 5.16
C GLN A 98 2.38 2.09 5.78
N ILE A 99 2.58 0.89 6.35
CA ILE A 99 1.52 0.15 7.04
C ILE A 99 1.15 0.86 8.35
N GLU A 100 2.15 1.31 9.10
CA GLU A 100 1.96 2.01 10.37
C GLU A 100 1.30 3.37 10.18
N ASP A 101 1.71 4.15 9.18
CA ASP A 101 1.10 5.44 8.82
C ASP A 101 -0.42 5.29 8.59
N TRP A 102 -0.84 4.26 7.84
CA TRP A 102 -2.27 3.99 7.63
C TRP A 102 -3.02 3.60 8.93
N ILE A 103 -2.37 2.89 9.85
CA ILE A 103 -2.97 2.51 11.14
C ILE A 103 -3.11 3.73 12.06
N VAL A 104 -2.08 4.58 12.09
CA VAL A 104 -2.02 5.83 12.84
C VAL A 104 -3.08 6.80 12.34
N ASP A 105 -3.15 7.02 11.03
CA ASP A 105 -4.18 7.85 10.41
C ASP A 105 -5.60 7.36 10.75
N LYS A 106 -5.83 6.05 10.77
CA LYS A 106 -7.12 5.49 11.21
C LYS A 106 -7.39 5.73 12.70
N ALA A 107 -6.37 5.64 13.55
CA ALA A 107 -6.50 5.95 14.98
C ALA A 107 -6.90 7.42 15.18
N HIS A 108 -6.28 8.34 14.44
CA HIS A 108 -6.62 9.77 14.47
C HIS A 108 -8.03 10.04 13.94
N ARG A 109 -8.42 9.46 12.80
CA ARG A 109 -9.77 9.63 12.24
C ARG A 109 -10.90 9.10 13.12
N ARG A 110 -10.60 8.12 13.98
CA ARG A 110 -11.57 7.55 14.93
C ARG A 110 -11.81 8.47 16.12
N ARG A 111 -10.76 9.16 16.56
CA ARG A 111 -10.78 10.00 17.77
C ARG A 111 -11.43 11.35 17.44
N GLY A 112 -12.32 11.80 18.33
CA GLY A 112 -12.97 13.10 18.24
C GLY A 112 -12.03 14.23 18.66
N LYS A 113 -12.49 15.48 18.48
CA LYS A 113 -11.74 16.69 18.87
C LYS A 113 -11.37 16.74 20.36
N TYR A 114 -12.15 16.07 21.21
CA TYR A 114 -11.99 16.06 22.67
C TYR A 114 -11.28 14.81 23.21
N ASP A 115 -10.99 13.84 22.34
CA ASP A 115 -10.24 12.65 22.75
C ASP A 115 -8.74 12.97 22.69
N GLU A 116 -7.98 12.42 23.65
CA GLU A 116 -6.52 12.50 23.63
C GLU A 116 -5.97 11.94 22.30
N PRO A 117 -5.05 12.63 21.61
CA PRO A 117 -4.52 12.14 20.34
C PRO A 117 -3.70 10.87 20.56
N PHE A 118 -3.77 9.94 19.61
CA PHE A 118 -2.90 8.77 19.63
C PHE A 118 -1.43 9.22 19.43
N VAL A 119 -0.57 8.88 20.37
CA VAL A 119 0.87 9.15 20.26
C VAL A 119 1.57 7.91 19.72
N PHE A 120 2.23 8.06 18.57
CA PHE A 120 2.96 6.96 17.96
C PHE A 120 4.25 6.65 18.77
N PRO A 121 4.43 5.38 19.22
CA PRO A 121 5.47 5.06 20.20
C PRO A 121 6.89 5.02 19.63
N TYR A 122 7.08 4.78 18.33
CA TYR A 122 8.42 4.60 17.76
C TYR A 122 9.06 5.89 17.24
N ASP A 123 8.33 7.02 17.26
CA ASP A 123 8.91 8.32 16.93
C ASP A 123 9.70 8.87 18.12
N ILE A 124 11.03 8.68 18.09
CA ILE A 124 11.97 9.14 19.13
C ILE A 124 12.71 10.43 18.73
N GLY A 125 12.24 11.12 17.68
CA GLY A 125 12.80 12.36 17.16
C GLY A 125 13.59 12.17 15.86
N THR A 126 13.41 13.12 14.93
CA THR A 126 13.84 13.04 13.52
C THR A 126 15.28 12.58 13.31
N ARG A 127 16.25 13.14 14.04
CA ARG A 127 17.66 12.78 13.93
C ARG A 127 17.93 11.34 14.41
N LYS A 128 17.30 10.94 15.52
CA LYS A 128 17.45 9.57 16.06
C LYS A 128 16.77 8.57 15.14
N ASN A 129 15.59 8.87 14.63
CA ASN A 129 14.84 8.08 13.66
C ASN A 129 15.66 7.84 12.39
N PHE A 130 16.19 8.92 11.79
CA PHE A 130 17.05 8.81 10.61
C PHE A 130 18.28 7.93 10.86
N ALA A 131 18.94 8.10 12.00
CA ALA A 131 20.12 7.32 12.38
C ALA A 131 19.86 5.83 12.65
N GLN A 132 18.59 5.41 12.86
CA GLN A 132 18.23 4.00 12.95
C GLN A 132 18.35 3.30 11.58
N VAL A 133 17.99 4.01 10.50
CA VAL A 133 18.00 3.47 9.15
C VAL A 133 19.31 3.77 8.42
N VAL A 134 19.72 5.04 8.41
CA VAL A 134 20.89 5.51 7.67
C VAL A 134 22.01 5.84 8.66
N ASN A 135 23.06 5.03 8.63
CA ASN A 135 24.26 5.24 9.43
C ASN A 135 25.51 4.76 8.67
N TRP A 136 26.68 5.08 9.22
CA TRP A 136 27.97 4.80 8.57
C TRP A 136 28.25 3.30 8.38
N SER A 137 27.69 2.44 9.22
CA SER A 137 27.90 0.98 9.11
C SER A 137 27.21 0.37 7.88
N GLY A 138 26.27 1.09 7.27
CA GLY A 138 25.45 0.59 6.16
C GLY A 138 24.43 -0.49 6.56
N ARG A 139 24.35 -0.86 7.85
CA ARG A 139 23.36 -1.78 8.41
C ARG A 139 22.36 -1.02 9.28
N PRO A 140 21.08 -1.40 9.31
CA PRO A 140 20.12 -0.78 10.20
C PRO A 140 20.49 -1.07 11.67
N LYS A 141 20.14 -0.15 12.59
CA LYS A 141 20.34 -0.38 14.03
C LYS A 141 19.22 -1.25 14.59
N GLY A 142 19.57 -2.20 15.46
CA GLY A 142 18.62 -3.10 16.10
C GLY A 142 18.47 -4.44 15.39
N ASP A 143 17.80 -5.38 16.06
CA ASP A 143 17.58 -6.75 15.59
C ASP A 143 16.36 -6.91 14.67
N GLY A 144 15.54 -5.86 14.56
CA GLY A 144 14.30 -5.87 13.78
C GLY A 144 13.11 -6.48 14.52
N ILE A 145 13.28 -6.83 15.80
CA ILE A 145 12.27 -7.40 16.69
C ILE A 145 11.90 -6.38 17.76
N GLU A 146 12.92 -5.80 18.40
CA GLU A 146 12.76 -4.78 19.43
C GLU A 146 13.16 -3.40 18.92
N TRP A 147 12.31 -2.42 19.25
CA TRP A 147 12.46 -1.05 18.78
C TRP A 147 12.50 -0.11 19.98
N PRO A 148 13.33 0.95 19.93
CA PRO A 148 13.31 1.98 20.96
C PRO A 148 11.96 2.71 20.94
N VAL A 149 11.45 3.00 22.13
CA VAL A 149 10.13 3.62 22.32
C VAL A 149 10.30 5.00 22.93
N LYS A 150 9.42 5.92 22.57
CA LYS A 150 9.31 7.27 23.11
C LYS A 150 9.03 7.24 24.62
N GLU A 151 9.63 8.16 25.36
CA GLU A 151 9.41 8.30 26.80
C GLU A 151 7.92 8.45 27.12
N GLY A 152 7.44 7.70 28.12
CA GLY A 152 6.02 7.64 28.50
C GLY A 152 5.15 6.70 27.67
N SER A 153 5.68 6.09 26.60
CA SER A 153 4.97 5.07 25.81
C SER A 153 5.37 3.65 26.22
N ASN A 154 4.44 2.70 26.17
CA ASN A 154 4.69 1.29 26.39
C ASN A 154 5.11 0.64 25.05
N LYS A 155 5.98 -0.38 25.10
CA LYS A 155 6.31 -1.27 23.97
C LYS A 155 5.08 -1.78 23.22
N TYR A 156 3.99 -2.03 23.93
CA TYR A 156 2.75 -2.57 23.34
C TYR A 156 1.70 -1.51 23.00
N SER A 157 1.98 -0.20 23.18
CA SER A 157 0.99 0.86 22.93
C SER A 157 0.38 0.80 21.52
N PHE A 158 1.21 0.57 20.50
CA PHE A 158 0.74 0.42 19.12
C PHE A 158 -0.09 -0.86 18.92
N THR A 159 0.34 -1.98 19.51
CA THR A 159 -0.38 -3.25 19.43
C THR A 159 -1.75 -3.18 20.11
N LEU A 160 -1.83 -2.51 21.27
CA LEU A 160 -3.09 -2.30 21.99
C LEU A 160 -4.08 -1.48 21.16
N GLU A 161 -3.62 -0.40 20.52
CA GLU A 161 -4.43 0.40 19.59
C GLU A 161 -4.92 -0.46 18.40
N GLN A 162 -4.05 -1.30 17.82
CA GLN A 162 -4.46 -2.23 16.75
C GLN A 162 -5.50 -3.26 17.21
N LEU A 163 -5.37 -3.79 18.43
CA LEU A 163 -6.34 -4.72 19.01
C LEU A 163 -7.69 -4.04 19.21
N GLU A 164 -7.70 -2.81 19.71
CA GLU A 164 -8.92 -2.01 19.85
C GLU A 164 -9.59 -1.76 18.49
N GLN A 165 -8.83 -1.37 17.46
CA GLN A 165 -9.35 -1.22 16.09
C GLN A 165 -9.97 -2.52 15.57
N LYS A 166 -9.36 -3.68 15.87
CA LYS A 166 -9.91 -4.99 15.51
C LYS A 166 -11.19 -5.32 16.29
N MET A 167 -11.23 -4.99 17.59
CA MET A 167 -12.41 -5.20 18.43
C MET A 167 -13.59 -4.36 17.92
N ILE A 168 -13.36 -3.09 17.60
CA ILE A 168 -14.40 -2.20 17.03
C ILE A 168 -14.90 -2.74 15.69
N LYS A 169 -13.99 -3.17 14.81
CA LYS A 169 -14.36 -3.79 13.53
C LYS A 169 -15.19 -5.05 13.74
N LYS A 170 -14.88 -5.85 14.77
CA LYS A 170 -15.63 -7.07 15.12
C LYS A 170 -16.98 -6.76 15.75
N SER A 171 -17.08 -5.74 16.60
CA SER A 171 -18.35 -5.33 17.23
C SER A 171 -19.31 -4.68 16.24
N ALA A 172 -18.78 -4.05 15.19
CA ALA A 172 -19.57 -3.51 14.08
C ALA A 172 -19.94 -4.55 13.01
N ALA A 173 -19.50 -5.80 13.16
CA ALA A 173 -19.80 -6.86 12.20
C ALA A 173 -21.28 -7.29 12.32
N ILE A 174 -21.90 -7.61 11.19
CA ILE A 174 -23.32 -7.96 11.10
C ILE A 174 -23.43 -9.39 10.61
N THR A 175 -24.21 -10.21 11.30
CA THR A 175 -24.50 -11.58 10.86
C THR A 175 -25.78 -11.61 10.04
N CYS A 176 -25.73 -12.25 8.88
CA CYS A 176 -26.87 -12.38 7.97
C CYS A 176 -27.02 -13.82 7.48
N SER A 177 -28.24 -14.17 7.07
CA SER A 177 -28.53 -15.46 6.44
C SER A 177 -28.63 -15.31 4.92
N MET A 178 -28.08 -16.28 4.19
CA MET A 178 -28.03 -16.29 2.72
C MET A 178 -29.36 -16.72 2.09
N LYS A 179 -29.91 -15.88 1.21
CA LYS A 179 -31.14 -16.17 0.43
C LYS A 179 -30.94 -17.21 -0.66
N HIS A 180 -29.80 -17.14 -1.34
CA HIS A 180 -29.47 -17.98 -2.49
C HIS A 180 -28.08 -18.56 -2.35
N SER A 181 -27.84 -19.64 -3.06
CA SER A 181 -26.51 -20.22 -3.18
C SER A 181 -25.66 -19.42 -4.18
N TYR A 182 -24.37 -19.31 -3.90
CA TYR A 182 -23.39 -18.68 -4.77
C TYR A 182 -22.13 -19.55 -4.78
N SER A 183 -21.60 -19.81 -5.97
CA SER A 183 -20.52 -20.77 -6.19
C SER A 183 -19.12 -20.18 -5.97
N GLY A 184 -18.97 -18.88 -5.74
CA GLY A 184 -17.66 -18.24 -5.56
C GLY A 184 -17.00 -17.74 -6.85
N TYR A 185 -17.75 -17.52 -7.94
CA TYR A 185 -17.20 -16.96 -9.18
C TYR A 185 -17.06 -15.44 -9.12
N SER A 186 -15.93 -14.91 -9.61
CA SER A 186 -15.65 -13.46 -9.63
C SER A 186 -16.59 -12.63 -10.50
N CYS A 187 -17.24 -13.25 -11.49
CA CYS A 187 -18.15 -12.59 -12.44
C CYS A 187 -19.52 -13.29 -12.47
N PRO A 188 -20.40 -13.04 -11.49
CA PRO A 188 -21.65 -13.79 -11.38
C PRO A 188 -22.81 -13.00 -12.01
N LEU A 189 -22.93 -13.12 -13.34
CA LEU A 189 -23.93 -12.42 -14.16
C LEU A 189 -25.37 -12.63 -13.67
N SER A 190 -25.64 -13.78 -13.05
CA SER A 190 -26.93 -14.11 -12.43
C SER A 190 -27.37 -13.15 -11.32
N PHE A 191 -26.44 -12.37 -10.74
CA PHE A 191 -26.72 -11.37 -9.70
C PHE A 191 -26.66 -9.93 -10.24
N GLY A 192 -26.68 -9.76 -11.57
CA GLY A 192 -26.74 -8.48 -12.25
C GLY A 192 -25.44 -8.09 -12.94
N LEU A 193 -25.58 -7.31 -14.00
CA LEU A 193 -24.46 -6.81 -14.81
C LEU A 193 -23.52 -5.93 -13.99
N MET A 194 -24.06 -5.01 -13.19
CA MET A 194 -23.25 -4.10 -12.36
C MET A 194 -22.50 -4.84 -11.25
N THR A 195 -23.09 -5.87 -10.64
CA THR A 195 -22.40 -6.75 -9.70
C THR A 195 -21.18 -7.41 -10.37
N SER A 196 -21.33 -7.85 -11.62
CA SER A 196 -20.25 -8.52 -12.35
C SER A 196 -19.14 -7.57 -12.81
N LEU A 197 -19.50 -6.39 -13.32
CA LEU A 197 -18.54 -5.38 -13.78
C LEU A 197 -17.78 -4.72 -12.62
N CYS A 198 -18.43 -4.57 -11.46
CA CYS A 198 -17.85 -3.98 -10.27
C CYS A 198 -17.30 -5.03 -9.29
N SER A 199 -16.71 -6.11 -9.82
CA SER A 199 -16.08 -7.15 -8.99
C SER A 199 -14.90 -6.61 -8.18
N PRO A 200 -14.75 -6.97 -6.90
CA PRO A 200 -13.63 -6.53 -6.07
C PRO A 200 -12.29 -6.97 -6.67
N ARG A 201 -11.39 -6.01 -6.88
CA ARG A 201 -10.03 -6.25 -7.42
C ARG A 201 -8.95 -6.37 -6.34
N CYS A 202 -9.32 -6.26 -5.07
CA CYS A 202 -8.42 -6.54 -3.96
C CYS A 202 -8.24 -8.06 -3.93
N GLY A 203 -7.01 -8.59 -4.08
CA GLY A 203 -6.68 -10.04 -4.24
C GLY A 203 -7.12 -10.99 -3.11
N GLU A 204 -8.12 -10.64 -2.32
CA GLU A 204 -8.90 -11.49 -1.46
C GLU A 204 -9.86 -12.37 -2.29
N GLY A 205 -9.98 -13.64 -1.94
CA GLY A 205 -10.80 -14.60 -2.69
C GLY A 205 -12.31 -14.40 -2.56
N PHE A 206 -13.06 -15.15 -3.37
CA PHE A 206 -14.52 -15.25 -3.32
C PHE A 206 -14.94 -16.48 -2.51
N VAL A 207 -16.04 -16.37 -1.77
CA VAL A 207 -16.53 -17.47 -0.92
C VAL A 207 -17.80 -18.08 -1.50
N SER A 208 -17.80 -19.41 -1.67
CA SER A 208 -19.01 -20.13 -2.04
C SER A 208 -19.93 -20.23 -0.83
N VAL A 209 -21.21 -19.86 -0.98
CA VAL A 209 -22.23 -19.90 0.08
C VAL A 209 -23.44 -20.70 -0.38
N LYS A 210 -24.09 -21.43 0.53
CA LYS A 210 -25.36 -22.12 0.27
C LYS A 210 -26.52 -21.34 0.89
N LYS A 211 -27.72 -21.52 0.36
CA LYS A 211 -28.95 -20.99 0.95
C LYS A 211 -29.07 -21.45 2.41
N GLY A 212 -29.28 -20.52 3.33
CA GLY A 212 -29.38 -20.77 4.77
C GLY A 212 -28.07 -20.65 5.56
N ASP A 213 -26.92 -20.54 4.90
CA ASP A 213 -25.63 -20.31 5.57
C ASP A 213 -25.66 -18.97 6.34
N LYS A 214 -25.12 -18.97 7.57
CA LYS A 214 -24.90 -17.75 8.35
C LYS A 214 -23.52 -17.18 8.07
N VAL A 215 -23.45 -15.90 7.72
CA VAL A 215 -22.21 -15.21 7.38
C VAL A 215 -22.11 -13.92 8.16
N THR A 216 -20.97 -13.71 8.82
CA THR A 216 -20.63 -12.46 9.51
C THR A 216 -19.92 -11.52 8.54
N ILE A 217 -20.59 -10.43 8.17
CA ILE A 217 -20.09 -9.40 7.26
C ILE A 217 -19.25 -8.40 8.03
N THR A 218 -18.08 -8.06 7.46
CA THR A 218 -17.14 -7.10 8.05
C THR A 218 -16.79 -5.93 7.14
N ARG A 219 -17.06 -6.01 5.83
CA ARG A 219 -16.85 -4.91 4.88
C ARG A 219 -17.98 -4.83 3.86
N TRP A 220 -18.23 -3.60 3.42
CA TRP A 220 -19.30 -3.26 2.48
C TRP A 220 -18.71 -2.50 1.29
N GLN A 221 -19.13 -2.90 0.09
CA GLN A 221 -19.03 -2.13 -1.14
C GLN A 221 -20.44 -1.95 -1.73
N THR A 222 -20.54 -1.21 -2.82
CA THR A 222 -21.82 -0.91 -3.48
C THR A 222 -22.60 -2.19 -3.82
N TYR A 223 -21.95 -3.16 -4.48
CA TYR A 223 -22.58 -4.41 -4.94
C TYR A 223 -22.05 -5.67 -4.23
N TRP A 224 -20.95 -5.56 -3.49
CA TRP A 224 -20.25 -6.70 -2.88
C TRP A 224 -20.09 -6.52 -1.38
N VAL A 225 -20.07 -7.64 -0.66
CA VAL A 225 -19.80 -7.69 0.78
C VAL A 225 -18.73 -8.71 1.05
N TYR A 226 -17.91 -8.44 2.08
CA TYR A 226 -16.87 -9.35 2.53
C TYR A 226 -17.22 -9.89 3.91
N GLY A 227 -17.18 -11.20 4.06
CA GLY A 227 -17.57 -11.85 5.30
C GLY A 227 -16.94 -13.22 5.50
N GLU A 228 -17.20 -13.74 6.69
CA GLU A 228 -16.74 -15.04 7.15
C GLU A 228 -17.94 -15.94 7.42
N LYS A 229 -17.89 -17.18 6.93
CA LYS A 229 -18.90 -18.18 7.27
C LYS A 229 -18.80 -18.55 8.75
N VAL A 230 -19.93 -18.56 9.44
CA VAL A 230 -20.03 -19.03 10.81
C VAL A 230 -20.23 -20.53 10.80
N PHE A 231 -19.23 -21.27 11.28
CA PHE A 231 -19.33 -22.71 11.53
C PHE A 231 -19.68 -22.95 13.01
N GLU A 232 -20.40 -24.03 13.30
CA GLU A 232 -20.59 -24.48 14.68
C GLU A 232 -19.25 -24.92 15.29
N LYS A 233 -19.08 -24.71 16.60
CA LYS A 233 -17.80 -24.84 17.30
C LYS A 233 -17.20 -26.24 17.08
N GLY A 234 -16.16 -26.33 16.24
CA GLY A 234 -15.30 -27.52 16.12
C GLY A 234 -15.08 -28.02 14.69
N GLU A 235 -15.92 -27.66 13.72
CA GLU A 235 -15.83 -28.25 12.38
C GLU A 235 -15.79 -27.18 11.27
N GLY A 236 -14.58 -26.89 10.79
CA GLY A 236 -14.38 -26.14 9.54
C GLY A 236 -13.19 -25.20 9.55
N LYS A 237 -12.47 -25.14 8.43
CA LYS A 237 -11.52 -24.05 8.17
C LYS A 237 -12.29 -22.73 8.07
N GLN A 238 -11.76 -21.65 8.66
CA GLN A 238 -12.31 -20.30 8.45
C GLN A 238 -12.29 -19.96 6.97
N VAL A 239 -13.46 -19.90 6.33
CA VAL A 239 -13.60 -19.50 4.92
C VAL A 239 -14.11 -18.07 4.87
N LYS A 240 -13.28 -17.19 4.31
CA LYS A 240 -13.54 -15.75 4.16
C LYS A 240 -13.47 -15.37 2.70
N GLY A 241 -14.34 -14.48 2.27
CA GLY A 241 -14.30 -14.01 0.89
C GLY A 241 -15.39 -13.02 0.55
N TRP A 242 -15.32 -12.55 -0.69
CA TRP A 242 -16.31 -11.68 -1.30
C TRP A 242 -17.51 -12.48 -1.82
N PHE A 243 -18.70 -11.90 -1.68
CA PHE A 243 -19.94 -12.40 -2.27
C PHE A 243 -20.91 -11.24 -2.58
N PRO A 244 -21.86 -11.42 -3.54
CA PRO A 244 -22.83 -10.39 -3.89
C PRO A 244 -23.70 -9.93 -2.72
N LYS A 245 -23.89 -8.62 -2.57
CA LYS A 245 -24.72 -8.01 -1.52
C LYS A 245 -26.19 -8.42 -1.59
N SER A 246 -26.70 -8.71 -2.79
CA SER A 246 -28.09 -9.13 -3.02
C SER A 246 -28.45 -10.47 -2.35
N LEU A 247 -27.45 -11.27 -1.97
CA LEU A 247 -27.63 -12.55 -1.28
C LEU A 247 -28.06 -12.39 0.18
N CYS A 248 -27.79 -11.25 0.80
CA CYS A 248 -28.05 -11.03 2.22
C CYS A 248 -29.51 -10.68 2.48
N THR A 249 -30.14 -11.35 3.46
CA THR A 249 -31.27 -10.78 4.19
C THR A 249 -30.76 -9.83 5.26
N ALA A 250 -31.39 -8.66 5.42
CA ALA A 250 -31.14 -7.82 6.57
C ALA A 250 -31.70 -8.52 7.82
N THR A 251 -30.84 -9.14 8.62
CA THR A 251 -31.20 -9.60 9.97
C THR A 251 -30.51 -8.66 10.94
N THR A 252 -31.22 -7.62 11.38
CA THR A 252 -30.72 -6.64 12.35
C THR A 252 -30.73 -7.27 13.74
N GLN A 253 -29.79 -8.17 14.04
CA GLN A 253 -29.40 -8.38 15.44
C GLN A 253 -28.15 -7.54 15.69
N ARG A 254 -28.37 -6.26 16.03
CA ARG A 254 -27.39 -5.54 16.86
C ARG A 254 -27.31 -6.34 18.15
N GLY A 255 -26.17 -6.96 18.42
CA GLY A 255 -25.96 -7.67 19.68
C GLY A 255 -26.36 -6.74 20.83
N GLN A 256 -27.35 -7.16 21.61
CA GLN A 256 -27.68 -6.51 22.87
C GLN A 256 -26.40 -6.41 23.68
N ARG A 257 -26.01 -5.17 24.05
CA ARG A 257 -25.11 -4.97 25.19
C ARG A 257 -25.80 -5.64 26.37
N GLN A 258 -25.23 -6.74 26.86
CA GLN A 258 -25.50 -7.17 28.23
C GLN A 258 -24.90 -6.08 29.12
N GLY A 259 -25.75 -5.54 30.01
CA GLY A 259 -25.43 -4.47 30.94
C GLY A 259 -24.42 -4.90 32.00
#